data_AF-A0A5A9GD17-F1
#
_entry.id   AF-A0A5A9GD17-F1
#
_cell.length_a   1.000
_cell.length_b   1.000
_cell.length_c   1.000
_cell.angle_alpha   90.00
_cell.angle_beta   90.00
_cell.angle_gamma   90.00
#
_symmetry.space_group_name_H-M   'P 1'
#
loop_
_entity.id
_entity.type
_entity.pdbx_description
1 polymer ?
#
loop_
_entity_poly.entity_id
_entity_poly.type
_entity_poly.pdbx_seq_one_letter_code
_entity_poly.pdbx_strand_id
1 'polypeptide(L)'
;MRRERLATRPSPDARHDFLVELSGEPLPGVRLTLRLVPDLLVPDPASVLAYLAEFAGFPDGLEALAVAILDDLNNELVPRWVEVAVESDAPLPHRVVIEDRQPAWDNPRLLARLRPL
;
A
#
# COMPACT_ATOMS: atom_id res chain seq x y z
N MET A 1 -12.68 -3.73 -12.86
CA MET A 1 -12.15 -4.45 -11.66
C MET A 1 -11.67 -3.44 -10.62
N ARG A 2 -11.63 -3.78 -9.32
CA ARG A 2 -11.22 -2.84 -8.24
C ARG A 2 -9.88 -2.13 -8.52
N ARG A 3 -8.87 -2.86 -9.00
CA ARG A 3 -7.55 -2.32 -9.34
C ARG A 3 -7.56 -1.22 -10.41
N GLU A 4 -8.54 -1.23 -11.33
CA GLU A 4 -8.66 -0.20 -12.38
C GLU A 4 -9.03 1.18 -11.82
N ARG A 5 -9.44 1.26 -10.54
CA ARG A 5 -9.62 2.53 -9.83
C ARG A 5 -8.30 3.17 -9.43
N LEU A 6 -7.22 2.40 -9.34
CA LEU A 6 -5.91 2.88 -8.94
C LEU A 6 -5.21 3.53 -10.14
N ALA A 7 -5.49 4.81 -10.35
CA ALA A 7 -4.85 5.58 -11.40
C ALA A 7 -3.39 5.88 -11.05
N THR A 8 -2.55 5.88 -12.07
CA THR A 8 -1.11 6.08 -11.92
C THR A 8 -0.65 7.30 -12.70
N ARG A 9 0.48 7.86 -12.29
CA ARG A 9 1.18 8.92 -12.99
C ARG A 9 2.69 8.66 -12.95
N PRO A 10 3.47 9.22 -13.89
CA PRO A 10 4.93 9.06 -13.87
C PRO A 10 5.54 9.55 -12.55
N SER A 11 6.50 8.79 -12.04
CA SER A 11 7.34 9.22 -10.92
C SER A 11 8.11 10.49 -11.32
N PRO A 12 8.17 11.52 -10.46
CA PRO A 12 8.85 12.78 -10.78
C PRO A 12 10.36 12.62 -10.91
N ASP A 13 10.96 11.60 -10.29
CA ASP A 13 12.38 11.27 -10.44
C ASP A 13 12.62 9.77 -10.21
N ALA A 14 12.80 9.01 -11.29
CA ALA A 14 13.06 7.57 -11.22
C ALA A 14 14.50 7.20 -10.79
N ARG A 15 15.39 8.20 -10.63
CA ARG A 15 16.81 7.96 -10.29
C ARG A 15 17.06 7.91 -8.79
N HIS A 16 16.18 8.51 -7.99
CA HIS A 16 16.33 8.58 -6.54
C HIS A 16 15.22 7.78 -5.87
N ASP A 17 15.60 6.92 -4.92
CA ASP A 17 14.61 6.31 -4.06
C ASP A 17 14.04 7.36 -3.11
N PHE A 18 12.72 7.47 -3.07
CA PHE A 18 12.00 8.25 -2.08
C PHE A 18 10.84 7.42 -1.53
N LEU A 19 10.49 7.68 -0.26
CA LEU A 19 9.42 6.98 0.41
C LEU A 19 8.11 7.78 0.30
N VAL A 20 7.05 7.12 -0.13
CA VAL A 20 5.68 7.62 -0.05
C VAL A 20 4.98 6.88 1.06
N GLU A 21 4.27 7.61 1.93
CA GLU A 21 3.37 7.05 2.95
C GLU A 21 1.97 7.63 2.74
N LEU A 22 0.98 6.75 2.65
CA LEU A 22 -0.44 7.08 2.52
C LEU A 22 -1.20 6.35 3.62
N SER A 23 -2.22 7.00 4.17
CA SER A 23 -3.12 6.39 5.15
C SER A 23 -4.56 6.52 4.71
N GLY A 24 -5.37 5.53 5.06
CA GLY A 24 -6.78 5.50 4.69
C GLY A 24 -7.56 4.45 5.49
N GLU A 25 -8.82 4.28 5.13
CA GLU A 25 -9.74 3.37 5.82
C GLU A 25 -10.53 2.57 4.76
N PRO A 26 -10.07 1.35 4.39
CA PRO A 26 -10.77 0.50 3.41
C PRO A 26 -12.09 -0.08 3.94
N LEU A 27 -12.20 -0.24 5.26
CA LEU A 27 -13.36 -0.77 5.95
C LEU A 27 -13.61 0.07 7.22
N PRO A 28 -14.86 0.25 7.66
CA PRO A 28 -15.15 0.94 8.91
C PRO A 28 -14.35 0.36 10.09
N GLY A 29 -13.56 1.20 10.75
CA GLY A 29 -12.73 0.82 11.90
C GLY A 29 -11.45 0.05 11.56
N VAL A 30 -11.07 -0.02 10.28
CA VAL A 30 -9.81 -0.63 9.82
C VAL A 30 -8.91 0.44 9.21
N ARG A 31 -7.81 0.75 9.88
CA ARG A 31 -6.81 1.68 9.36
C ARG A 31 -5.87 0.95 8.40
N LEU A 32 -5.62 1.56 7.25
CA LEU A 32 -4.58 1.18 6.31
C LEU A 32 -3.44 2.19 6.40
N THR A 33 -2.21 1.69 6.46
CA THR A 33 -1.01 2.43 6.10
C THR A 33 -0.33 1.73 4.92
N LEU A 34 -0.16 2.47 3.83
CA LEU A 34 0.56 2.07 2.64
C LEU A 34 1.87 2.85 2.59
N ARG A 35 2.99 2.14 2.51
CA ARG A 35 4.30 2.73 2.22
C ARG A 35 4.87 2.12 0.97
N LEU A 36 5.52 2.93 0.14
CA LEU A 36 6.16 2.42 -1.06
C LEU A 36 7.38 3.27 -1.44
N VAL A 37 8.34 2.61 -2.09
CA VAL A 37 9.38 3.23 -2.89
C VAL A 37 8.98 3.07 -4.35
N PRO A 38 8.60 4.16 -5.04
CA PRO A 38 8.21 4.10 -6.44
C PRO A 38 9.34 3.62 -7.34
N ASP A 39 8.97 3.07 -8.49
CA ASP A 39 9.87 2.98 -9.64
C ASP A 39 9.45 4.02 -10.69
N LEU A 40 8.82 3.59 -11.79
CA LEU A 40 8.38 4.46 -12.87
C LEU A 40 7.05 5.16 -12.58
N LEU A 41 6.23 4.62 -11.67
CA LEU A 41 4.88 5.08 -11.41
C LEU A 41 4.67 5.43 -9.95
N VAL A 42 3.85 6.45 -9.71
CA VAL A 42 3.30 6.78 -8.40
C VAL A 42 1.77 6.79 -8.48
N PRO A 43 1.06 6.46 -7.38
CA PRO A 43 -0.38 6.53 -7.37
C PRO A 43 -0.87 7.99 -7.43
N ASP A 44 -2.00 8.20 -8.08
CA ASP A 44 -2.79 9.42 -7.89
C ASP A 44 -3.53 9.33 -6.54
N PRO A 45 -3.35 10.28 -5.60
CA PRO A 45 -3.94 10.17 -4.27
C PRO A 45 -5.47 10.10 -4.24
N ALA A 46 -6.16 10.79 -5.16
CA ALA A 46 -7.63 10.74 -5.21
C ALA A 46 -8.11 9.37 -5.70
N SER A 47 -7.36 8.76 -6.63
CA SER A 47 -7.63 7.41 -7.10
C SER A 47 -7.44 6.34 -6.02
N VAL A 48 -6.48 6.52 -5.10
CA VAL A 48 -6.29 5.62 -3.95
C VAL A 48 -7.54 5.62 -3.07
N LEU A 49 -8.13 6.79 -2.78
CA LEU A 49 -9.38 6.86 -2.01
C LEU A 49 -10.53 6.11 -2.71
N ALA A 50 -10.68 6.32 -4.02
CA ALA A 50 -11.70 5.63 -4.81
C ALA A 50 -11.49 4.11 -4.83
N TYR A 51 -10.23 3.67 -4.91
CA TYR A 51 -9.83 2.28 -4.83
C TYR A 51 -10.14 1.65 -3.47
N LEU A 52 -9.82 2.33 -2.35
CA LEU A 52 -10.13 1.82 -1.00
C LEU A 52 -11.63 1.64 -0.77
N ALA A 53 -12.46 2.50 -1.35
CA ALA A 53 -13.92 2.39 -1.26
C ALA A 53 -14.47 1.10 -1.89
N GLU A 54 -13.74 0.48 -2.84
CA GLU A 54 -14.15 -0.79 -3.46
C GLU A 54 -14.01 -1.99 -2.49
N PHE A 55 -13.33 -1.82 -1.36
CA PHE A 55 -13.25 -2.84 -0.30
C PHE A 55 -14.39 -2.76 0.71
N ALA A 56 -15.34 -1.83 0.55
CA ALA A 56 -16.49 -1.76 1.46
C ALA A 56 -17.22 -3.12 1.53
N GLY A 57 -17.24 -3.73 2.71
CA GLY A 57 -17.85 -5.05 2.92
C GLY A 57 -16.99 -6.24 2.49
N PHE A 58 -15.68 -6.06 2.31
CA PHE A 58 -14.74 -7.14 1.99
C PHE A 58 -14.84 -8.29 3.01
N PRO A 59 -15.16 -9.53 2.59
CA PRO A 59 -15.60 -10.58 3.51
C PRO A 59 -14.46 -11.43 4.11
N ASP A 60 -13.27 -11.40 3.52
CA ASP A 60 -12.24 -12.43 3.75
C ASP A 60 -11.21 -12.09 4.86
N GLY A 61 -11.51 -11.09 5.70
CA GLY A 61 -10.66 -10.70 6.84
C GLY A 61 -9.46 -9.82 6.48
N LEU A 62 -8.66 -9.47 7.50
CA LEU A 62 -7.56 -8.50 7.34
C LEU A 62 -6.36 -9.07 6.56
N GLU A 63 -6.06 -10.35 6.72
CA GLU A 63 -4.97 -11.01 5.99
C GLU A 63 -5.24 -11.03 4.50
N ALA A 64 -6.44 -11.45 4.10
CA ALA A 64 -6.84 -11.45 2.70
C ALA A 64 -6.98 -10.03 2.14
N LEU A 65 -7.42 -9.07 2.97
CA LEU A 65 -7.46 -7.65 2.59
C LEU A 65 -6.04 -7.12 2.30
N ALA A 66 -5.08 -7.40 3.17
CA ALA A 66 -3.69 -6.97 3.01
C ALA A 66 -3.07 -7.55 1.72
N VAL A 67 -3.26 -8.86 1.49
CA VAL A 67 -2.80 -9.55 0.28
C VAL A 67 -3.47 -8.97 -0.97
N ALA A 68 -4.79 -8.80 -0.95
CA ALA A 68 -5.53 -8.21 -2.05
C ALA A 68 -5.04 -6.81 -2.40
N ILE A 69 -4.75 -5.99 -1.39
CA ILE A 69 -4.23 -4.64 -1.59
C ILE A 69 -2.81 -4.67 -2.16
N LEU A 70 -1.94 -5.51 -1.60
CA LEU A 70 -0.58 -5.68 -2.08
C LEU A 70 -0.55 -6.12 -3.55
N ASP A 71 -1.34 -7.13 -3.92
CA ASP A 71 -1.42 -7.66 -5.28
C ASP A 71 -1.85 -6.58 -6.28
N ASP A 72 -2.88 -5.80 -5.95
CA ASP A 72 -3.36 -4.74 -6.83
C ASP A 72 -2.32 -3.62 -6.98
N LEU A 73 -1.64 -3.23 -5.89
CA LEU A 73 -0.55 -2.24 -5.93
C LEU A 73 0.63 -2.73 -6.78
N ASN A 74 1.03 -3.99 -6.63
CA ASN A 74 2.11 -4.59 -7.41
C ASN A 74 1.76 -4.64 -8.91
N ASN A 75 0.50 -4.92 -9.25
CA ASN A 75 0.06 -4.95 -10.64
C ASN A 75 0.03 -3.56 -11.30
N GLU A 76 -0.46 -2.54 -10.61
CA GLU A 76 -0.67 -1.22 -11.20
C GLU A 76 0.56 -0.30 -11.08
N LEU A 77 1.31 -0.38 -9.97
CA LEU A 77 2.43 0.52 -9.68
C LEU A 77 3.80 -0.10 -9.93
N VAL A 78 3.92 -1.42 -9.81
CA VAL A 78 5.19 -2.16 -9.89
C VAL A 78 6.31 -1.47 -9.07
N PRO A 79 6.08 -1.18 -7.78
CA PRO A 79 7.02 -0.40 -6.98
C PRO A 79 8.33 -1.18 -6.75
N ARG A 80 9.40 -0.47 -6.41
CA ARG A 80 10.67 -1.11 -6.01
C ARG A 80 10.51 -1.86 -4.69
N TRP A 81 9.73 -1.28 -3.78
CA TRP A 81 9.34 -1.86 -2.51
C TRP A 81 7.99 -1.30 -2.09
N VAL A 82 7.18 -2.11 -1.42
CA VAL A 82 5.89 -1.73 -0.88
C VAL A 82 5.61 -2.48 0.42
N GLU A 83 5.07 -1.78 1.41
CA GLU A 83 4.55 -2.31 2.67
C GLU A 83 3.10 -1.89 2.80
N VAL A 84 2.24 -2.87 3.06
CA VAL A 84 0.82 -2.69 3.37
C VAL A 84 0.61 -3.13 4.80
N ALA A 85 0.09 -2.22 5.62
CA ALA A 85 -0.32 -2.50 6.97
C ALA A 85 -1.81 -2.21 7.13
N VAL A 86 -2.58 -3.19 7.55
CA VAL A 86 -4.00 -3.02 7.92
C VAL A 86 -4.17 -3.39 9.38
N GLU A 87 -4.91 -2.57 10.12
CA GLU A 87 -5.11 -2.77 11.55
C GLU A 87 -6.52 -2.38 11.99
N SER A 88 -7.03 -3.09 12.99
CA SER A 88 -8.26 -2.77 13.70
C SER A 88 -8.04 -2.92 15.20
N ASP A 89 -8.63 -2.03 16.00
CA ASP A 89 -8.45 -2.05 17.46
C ASP A 89 -9.53 -2.88 18.19
N ALA A 90 -10.58 -3.33 17.49
CA ALA A 90 -11.74 -3.94 18.11
C ALA A 90 -12.40 -5.02 17.24
N PRO A 91 -13.06 -6.02 17.86
CA PRO A 91 -13.12 -6.30 19.30
C PRO A 91 -11.82 -6.91 19.85
N LEU A 92 -10.97 -7.43 18.97
CA LEU A 92 -9.63 -7.92 19.27
C LEU A 92 -8.65 -7.10 18.43
N PRO A 93 -7.69 -6.36 19.03
CA PRO A 93 -6.66 -5.67 18.27
C PRO A 93 -5.96 -6.64 17.33
N HIS A 94 -6.05 -6.36 16.03
CA HIS A 94 -5.54 -7.23 14.98
C HIS A 94 -4.84 -6.36 13.95
N ARG A 95 -3.57 -6.65 13.71
CA ARG A 95 -2.74 -5.97 12.72
C ARG A 95 -2.03 -6.97 11.84
N VAL A 96 -2.10 -6.71 10.54
CA VAL A 96 -1.40 -7.46 9.50
C VAL A 96 -0.46 -6.50 8.79
N VAL A 97 0.79 -6.92 8.62
CA VAL A 97 1.78 -6.20 7.80
C VAL A 97 2.32 -7.19 6.78
N ILE A 98 2.31 -6.79 5.51
CA ILE A 98 2.86 -7.55 4.39
C ILE A 98 3.70 -6.63 3.52
N GLU A 99 4.84 -7.11 3.04
CA GLU A 99 5.72 -6.37 2.14
C GLU A 99 6.10 -7.20 0.91
N ASP A 100 6.46 -6.49 -0.16
CA ASP A 100 7.09 -7.06 -1.34
C ASP A 100 8.10 -6.07 -1.93
N ARG A 101 9.04 -6.58 -2.74
CA ARG A 101 10.06 -5.79 -3.41
C ARG A 101 10.52 -6.42 -4.72
N GLN A 102 10.97 -5.58 -5.63
CA GLN A 102 11.64 -6.04 -6.84
C GLN A 102 12.89 -6.86 -6.48
N PRO A 103 13.20 -7.90 -7.28
CA PRO A 103 14.41 -8.70 -7.08
C PRO A 103 15.66 -7.82 -7.04
N ALA A 104 16.55 -8.12 -6.09
CA ALA A 104 17.82 -7.41 -5.88
C ALA A 104 17.73 -5.92 -5.49
N TRP A 105 16.53 -5.35 -5.33
CA TRP A 105 16.41 -4.02 -4.74
C TRP A 105 16.60 -4.08 -3.23
N ASP A 106 17.46 -3.20 -2.70
CA ASP A 106 17.64 -2.96 -1.28
C ASP A 106 18.10 -1.52 -1.03
N ASN A 107 17.60 -0.91 0.03
CA ASN A 107 18.03 0.41 0.49
C ASN A 107 17.90 0.51 2.01
N PRO A 108 18.79 -0.15 2.77
CA PRO A 108 18.64 -0.27 4.22
C PRO A 108 18.71 1.08 4.92
N ARG A 109 19.41 2.07 4.34
CA ARG A 109 19.48 3.44 4.89
C ARG A 109 18.16 4.19 4.79
N LEU A 110 17.39 3.98 3.71
CA LEU A 110 16.06 4.57 3.57
C LEU A 110 15.08 3.85 4.49
N LEU A 111 15.09 2.51 4.49
CA LEU A 111 14.17 1.70 5.30
C LEU A 111 14.40 1.87 6.81
N ALA A 112 15.64 2.13 7.25
CA ALA A 112 15.93 2.46 8.64
C ALA A 112 15.28 3.78 9.15
N ARG A 113 14.72 4.60 8.25
CA ARG A 113 14.01 5.84 8.60
C ARG A 113 12.50 5.65 8.72
N LEU A 114 11.98 4.45 8.46
CA LEU A 114 10.56 4.16 8.62
C LEU A 114 10.15 4.43 10.07
N ARG A 115 9.07 5.21 10.23
CA ARG A 115 8.46 5.34 11.53
C ARG A 115 7.87 3.98 11.92
N PRO A 116 7.92 3.60 13.21
CA PRO A 116 7.10 2.51 13.69
C PRO A 116 5.65 2.75 13.26
N LEU A 117 5.07 1.72 12.66
CA LEU A 117 3.62 1.63 12.45
C LEU A 117 2.94 1.40 13.79
#